data_AF-A0A9E2MXD0-F1
#
_entry.id   AF-A0A9E2MXD0-F1
#
_cell.length_a   1.000
_cell.length_b   1.000
_cell.length_c   1.000
_cell.angle_alpha   90.00
_cell.angle_beta   90.00
_cell.angle_gamma   90.00
#
_symmetry.space_group_name_H-M   'P 1'
#
loop_
_entity.id
_entity.type
_entity.pdbx_description
1 polymer ?
#
loop_
_entity_poly.entity_id
_entity_poly.type
_entity_poly.pdbx_seq_one_letter_code
_entity_poly.pdbx_strand_id
1 'polypeptide(L)'
;MAFSQETINQAWRKADGRCECSLNKCRHLSKCSKELDPQNKIEWKKWHAHHKVSPDAGGSDNLDNCQILCVECHENTDNYGNN
;
A
#
# COMPACT_ATOMS: atom_id res chain seq x y z
N MET A 1 3.50 -13.76 2.89
CA MET A 1 2.37 -14.23 2.04
C MET A 1 1.82 -13.03 1.27
N ALA A 2 1.18 -13.26 0.12
CA ALA A 2 0.65 -12.18 -0.73
C ALA A 2 -0.89 -12.17 -0.67
N PHE A 3 -1.49 -10.99 -0.71
CA PHE A 3 -2.94 -10.83 -0.74
C PHE A 3 -3.57 -11.49 -1.97
N SER A 4 -4.77 -12.03 -1.82
CA SER A 4 -5.58 -12.48 -2.97
C SER A 4 -5.99 -11.29 -3.84
N GLN A 5 -6.17 -11.52 -5.15
CA GLN A 5 -6.58 -10.47 -6.10
C GLN A 5 -7.91 -9.81 -5.70
N GLU A 6 -8.84 -10.57 -5.12
CA GLU A 6 -10.10 -10.02 -4.59
C GLU A 6 -9.86 -9.00 -3.48
N THR A 7 -9.02 -9.34 -2.49
CA THR A 7 -8.62 -8.44 -1.40
C THR A 7 -7.96 -7.17 -1.94
N ILE A 8 -7.08 -7.30 -2.93
CA ILE A 8 -6.42 -6.17 -3.58
C ILE A 8 -7.46 -5.28 -4.29
N ASN A 9 -8.42 -5.87 -5.02
CA ASN A 9 -9.46 -5.12 -5.71
C ASN A 9 -10.40 -4.37 -4.73
N GLN A 10 -10.73 -5.00 -3.61
CA GLN A 10 -11.53 -4.37 -2.55
C GLN A 10 -10.75 -3.23 -1.87
N ALA A 11 -9.47 -3.44 -1.57
CA ALA A 11 -8.59 -2.42 -1.01
C ALA A 11 -8.43 -1.23 -1.97
N TRP A 12 -8.25 -1.50 -3.26
CA TRP A 12 -8.19 -0.47 -4.30
C TRP A 12 -9.45 0.38 -4.36
N ARG A 13 -10.63 -0.24 -4.31
CA ARG A 13 -11.91 0.50 -4.27
C ARG A 13 -12.04 1.36 -3.02
N LYS A 14 -11.56 0.87 -1.88
CA LYS A 14 -11.54 1.63 -0.61
C LYS A 14 -10.58 2.80 -0.66
N ALA A 15 -9.43 2.63 -1.31
CA ALA A 15 -8.42 3.65 -1.51
C ALA A 15 -8.83 4.74 -2.50
N ASP A 16 -9.85 4.48 -3.34
CA ASP A 16 -10.39 5.43 -4.33
C ASP A 16 -9.31 5.99 -5.27
N GLY A 17 -8.35 5.15 -5.66
CA GLY A 17 -7.22 5.54 -6.51
C GLY A 17 -6.24 6.51 -5.85
N ARG A 18 -6.16 6.53 -4.51
CA ARG A 18 -5.22 7.38 -3.76
C ARG A 18 -4.33 6.54 -2.86
N CYS A 19 -3.14 7.06 -2.59
CA CYS A 19 -2.22 6.44 -1.65
C CYS A 19 -2.76 6.55 -0.21
N GLU A 20 -2.85 5.41 0.49
CA GLU A 20 -3.34 5.32 1.87
C GLU A 20 -2.22 5.51 2.91
N CYS A 21 -1.02 5.90 2.49
CA CYS A 21 0.11 6.08 3.40
C CYS A 21 -0.20 7.13 4.49
N SER A 22 0.01 6.73 5.74
CA SER A 22 -0.05 7.59 6.93
C SER A 22 1.25 7.59 7.72
N LEU A 23 2.36 7.12 7.13
CA LEU A 23 3.64 7.07 7.80
C LEU A 23 4.27 8.46 7.89
N ASN A 24 4.60 8.90 9.11
CA ASN A 24 5.28 10.17 9.35
C ASN A 24 6.73 10.20 8.83
N LYS A 25 7.33 9.03 8.54
CA LYS A 25 8.68 8.93 7.95
C LYS A 25 8.71 9.20 6.44
N CYS A 26 7.55 9.25 5.78
CA CYS A 26 7.47 9.59 4.36
C CYS A 26 7.58 11.10 4.14
N ARG A 27 7.80 11.52 2.89
CA ARG A 27 7.93 12.95 2.50
C ARG A 27 6.63 13.79 2.60
N HIS A 28 5.58 13.26 3.23
CA HIS A 28 4.29 13.94 3.39
C HIS A 28 3.97 14.15 4.87
N LEU A 29 3.37 15.30 5.19
CA LEU A 29 3.10 15.73 6.57
C LEU A 29 1.92 15.01 7.24
N SER A 30 1.05 14.35 6.46
CA SER A 30 -0.09 13.59 6.97
C SER A 30 -0.43 12.45 6.03
N LYS A 31 -1.46 12.57 5.20
CA LYS A 31 -1.80 11.60 4.15
C LYS A 31 -1.07 11.93 2.86
N CYS A 32 -0.59 10.89 2.18
CA CYS A 32 -0.05 11.04 0.84
C CYS A 32 -1.17 11.49 -0.12
N SER A 33 -0.97 12.60 -0.83
CA SER A 33 -1.94 13.16 -1.78
C SER A 33 -1.75 12.64 -3.21
N LYS A 34 -0.95 11.58 -3.40
CA LYS A 34 -0.66 11.03 -4.73
C LYS A 34 -1.85 10.24 -5.24
N GLU A 35 -2.23 10.57 -6.47
CA GLU A 35 -3.17 9.79 -7.27
C GLU A 35 -2.44 8.61 -7.91
N LEU A 36 -3.13 7.47 -7.94
CA LEU A 36 -2.61 6.19 -8.39
C LEU A 36 -3.35 5.77 -9.68
N ASP A 37 -2.66 5.04 -10.54
CA ASP A 37 -3.24 4.57 -11.81
C ASP A 37 -4.01 3.27 -11.60
N PRO A 38 -5.33 3.22 -11.88
CA PRO A 38 -6.13 2.00 -11.70
C PRO A 38 -5.67 0.83 -12.55
N GLN A 39 -4.95 1.09 -13.65
CA GLN A 39 -4.39 0.03 -14.48
C GLN A 39 -2.97 -0.38 -14.07
N ASN A 40 -2.35 0.35 -13.14
CA ASN A 40 -0.97 0.18 -12.69
C ASN A 40 0.07 0.15 -13.84
N LYS A 41 -0.21 0.87 -14.94
CA LYS A 41 0.62 0.98 -16.16
C LYS A 41 1.48 2.24 -16.16
N ILE A 42 1.07 3.27 -15.44
CA ILE A 42 1.78 4.54 -15.40
C ILE A 42 2.85 4.49 -14.30
N GLU A 43 4.14 4.50 -14.68
CA GLU A 43 5.29 4.39 -13.76
C GLU A 43 5.20 5.32 -12.55
N TRP A 44 4.93 6.61 -12.75
CA TRP A 44 4.87 7.62 -11.69
C TRP A 44 3.57 7.63 -10.89
N LYS A 45 2.56 6.83 -11.30
CA LYS A 45 1.31 6.57 -10.56
C LYS A 45 1.20 5.10 -10.14
N LYS A 46 2.31 4.36 -10.22
CA LYS A 46 2.35 2.95 -9.89
C LYS A 46 2.11 2.76 -8.39
N TRP A 47 1.49 1.66 -8.05
CA TRP A 47 1.11 1.33 -6.69
C TRP A 47 1.28 -0.15 -6.40
N HIS A 48 1.43 -0.46 -5.12
CA HIS A 48 1.53 -1.81 -4.60
C HIS A 48 0.62 -1.96 -3.38
N ALA A 49 0.07 -3.16 -3.20
CA ALA A 49 -0.60 -3.54 -1.97
C ALA A 49 0.46 -3.88 -0.92
N HIS A 50 0.28 -3.38 0.29
CA HIS A 50 1.16 -3.60 1.42
C HIS A 50 0.38 -4.08 2.63
N HIS A 51 1.00 -4.92 3.45
CA HIS A 51 0.44 -5.33 4.74
C HIS A 51 0.70 -4.24 5.79
N LYS A 52 -0.32 -3.74 6.48
CA LYS A 52 -0.15 -2.80 7.61
C LYS A 52 0.66 -3.43 8.75
N VAL A 53 0.41 -4.70 9.00
CA VAL A 53 1.12 -5.57 9.93
C VAL A 53 1.67 -6.74 9.11
N SER A 54 2.99 -6.94 9.14
CA SER A 54 3.63 -8.05 8.42
C SER A 54 3.07 -9.40 8.86
N PRO A 55 3.00 -10.39 7.95
CA PRO A 55 2.66 -11.76 8.31
C PRO A 55 3.54 -12.33 9.43
N ASP A 56 4.84 -12.00 9.42
CA ASP A 56 5.81 -12.37 10.47
C ASP A 56 5.48 -11.80 11.85
N ALA A 57 4.82 -10.64 11.89
CA ALA A 57 4.32 -10.01 13.12
C ALA A 57 2.90 -10.49 13.49
N GLY A 58 2.36 -11.50 12.80
CA GLY A 58 1.00 -12.02 13.01
C GLY A 58 -0.09 -11.35 12.17
N GLY A 59 0.30 -10.58 11.14
CA GLY A 59 -0.64 -9.94 10.23
C GLY A 59 -1.34 -10.92 9.29
N SER A 60 -2.66 -10.79 9.16
CA SER A 60 -3.49 -11.61 8.26
C SER A 60 -3.59 -11.02 6.86
N ASP A 61 -3.86 -11.83 5.83
CA ASP A 61 -4.08 -11.38 4.44
C ASP A 61 -5.50 -10.84 4.18
N ASN A 62 -6.12 -10.22 5.19
CA ASN A 62 -7.48 -9.68 5.09
C ASN A 62 -7.49 -8.24 4.56
N LEU A 63 -8.67 -7.78 4.16
CA LEU A 63 -8.88 -6.43 3.64
C LEU A 63 -8.47 -5.34 4.64
N ASP A 64 -8.63 -5.58 5.95
CA ASP A 64 -8.28 -4.58 6.96
C ASP A 64 -6.77 -4.35 7.07
N ASN A 65 -5.99 -5.42 6.91
CA ASN A 65 -4.54 -5.37 6.90
C ASN A 65 -3.94 -5.00 5.53
N CYS A 66 -4.76 -4.96 4.47
CA CYS A 66 -4.33 -4.51 3.14
C CYS A 66 -4.41 -2.99 3.05
N GLN A 67 -3.33 -2.35 2.61
CA GLN A 67 -3.30 -0.92 2.27
C GLN A 67 -2.69 -0.70 0.89
N ILE A 68 -3.21 0.28 0.16
CA ILE A 68 -2.70 0.64 -1.17
C ILE A 68 -1.71 1.80 -1.03
N LEU A 69 -0.47 1.59 -1.48
CA LEU A 69 0.60 2.58 -1.39
C LEU A 69 1.17 2.90 -2.77
N CYS A 70 1.54 4.15 -3.01
CA CYS A 70 2.42 4.47 -4.15
C CYS A 70 3.80 3.82 -3.93
N VAL A 71 4.54 3.61 -5.02
CA VAL A 71 5.88 2.99 -4.97
C VAL A 71 6.78 3.68 -3.94
N GLU A 72 6.86 5.01 -3.95
CA GLU A 72 7.71 5.75 -2.98
C GLU A 72 7.30 5.51 -1.53
N CYS A 73 6.00 5.49 -1.22
CA CYS A 73 5.54 5.23 0.14
C CYS A 73 5.78 3.77 0.53
N HIS A 74 5.61 2.86 -0.42
CA HIS A 74 5.90 1.44 -0.24
C HIS A 74 7.39 1.20 0.07
N GLU A 75 8.31 1.87 -0.63
CA GLU A 75 9.76 1.77 -0.36
C GLU A 75 10.15 2.34 1.01
N ASN A 76 9.37 3.28 1.54
CA ASN A 76 9.60 3.82 2.88
C ASN A 76 9.03 2.93 4.00
N THR A 77 8.24 1.90 3.69
CA THR A 77 7.75 0.96 4.71
C THR A 77 8.90 0.13 5.27
N ASP A 78 8.87 -0.11 6.59
CA ASP A 78 9.97 -0.78 7.32
C ASP A 78 10.22 -2.22 6.88
N ASN A 79 9.20 -2.85 6.28
CA ASN A 79 9.26 -4.21 5.75
C ASN A 79 9.88 -4.29 4.35
N TYR A 80 10.31 -3.17 3.74
CA TYR A 80 11.10 -3.21 2.50
C TYR A 80 12.57 -3.47 2.85
N GLY A 81 12.93 -4.75 2.97
CA GLY A 81 14.33 -5.19 3.10
C GLY A 81 14.78 -5.69 4.47
N ASN A 82 13.88 -6.09 5.37
CA ASN A 82 14.29 -6.81 6.57
C ASN A 82 14.01 -8.32 6.42
N ASN A 83 14.99 -9.02 5.86
CA ASN A 83 15.20 -10.45 6.07
C ASN A 83 16.69 -10.72 6.20
#